data_AF-A0A509LDS2-F1
#
_entry.id   AF-A0A509LDS2-F1
#
_cell.length_a   1.000
_cell.length_b   1.000
_cell.length_c   1.000
_cell.angle_alpha   90.00
_cell.angle_beta   90.00
_cell.angle_gamma   90.00
#
_symmetry.space_group_name_H-M   'P 1'
#
loop_
_entity.id
_entity.type
_entity.pdbx_description
1 polymer ?
#
loop_
_entity_poly.entity_id
_entity_poly.type
_entity_poly.pdbx_seq_one_letter_code
_entity_poly.pdbx_strand_id
1 'polypeptide(L)' 'MDKLSIGELAKKVNVNKETVRYYERKGLIPNPPRNDNGHRQYSESDVKRSYRLWTI' A
#
# COMPACT_ATOMS: atom_id res chain seq x y z
N MET A 1 4.15 9.94 -11.85
CA MET A 1 3.04 9.53 -10.97
C MET A 1 3.07 8.01 -10.89
N ASP A 2 3.98 7.49 -10.09
CA ASP A 2 4.20 6.05 -9.98
C ASP A 2 3.04 5.41 -9.22
N LYS A 3 2.25 4.64 -9.96
CA LYS A 3 1.12 3.89 -9.44
C LYS A 3 1.60 2.46 -9.16
N LEU A 4 1.87 2.17 -7.90
CA LEU A 4 2.39 0.89 -7.46
C LEU A 4 1.24 -0.09 -7.22
N SER A 5 1.46 -1.35 -7.56
CA SER A 5 0.60 -2.45 -7.16
C SER A 5 0.83 -2.82 -5.68
N ILE A 6 -0.09 -3.59 -5.08
CA ILE A 6 0.07 -4.09 -3.70
C ILE A 6 1.36 -4.91 -3.53
N GLY A 7 1.80 -5.60 -4.59
CA GLY A 7 3.02 -6.39 -4.59
C GLY A 7 4.27 -5.53 -4.60
N GLU A 8 4.26 -4.43 -5.35
CA GLU A 8 5.38 -3.48 -5.39
C GLU A 8 5.47 -2.67 -4.11
N LEU A 9 4.32 -2.25 -3.56
CA LEU A 9 4.25 -1.64 -2.24
C LEU A 9 4.86 -2.57 -1.20
N ALA A 10 4.37 -3.82 -1.11
CA ALA A 10 4.86 -4.84 -0.19
C ALA A 10 6.39 -5.04 -0.30
N LYS A 11 6.92 -5.11 -1.53
CA LYS A 11 8.37 -5.19 -1.79
C LYS A 11 9.12 -3.95 -1.30
N LYS A 12 8.62 -2.73 -1.55
CA LYS A 12 9.26 -1.48 -1.11
C LYS A 12 9.37 -1.41 0.42
N VAL A 13 8.28 -1.66 1.13
CA VAL A 13 8.27 -1.66 2.61
C VAL A 13 8.82 -2.94 3.25
N ASN A 14 9.29 -3.89 2.44
CA ASN A 14 9.78 -5.20 2.88
C ASN A 14 8.80 -5.94 3.82
N VAL A 15 7.51 -5.89 3.48
CA VAL A 15 6.43 -6.57 4.20
C VAL A 15 5.72 -7.55 3.28
N ASN A 16 5.00 -8.50 3.84
CA ASN A 16 4.20 -9.40 3.03
C ASN A 16 2.92 -8.67 2.53
N LYS A 17 2.37 -9.11 1.40
CA LYS A 17 1.12 -8.54 0.84
C LYS A 17 -0.04 -8.64 1.85
N GLU A 18 0.00 -9.66 2.70
CA GLU A 18 -0.98 -9.90 3.74
C GLU A 18 -0.91 -8.87 4.87
N THR A 19 0.29 -8.41 5.23
CA THR A 19 0.51 -7.28 6.14
C THR A 19 -0.06 -5.99 5.57
N VAL A 20 0.13 -5.74 4.28
CA VAL A 20 -0.48 -4.58 3.59
C VAL A 20 -2.00 -4.66 3.65
N ARG A 21 -2.60 -5.83 3.37
CA ARG A 21 -4.05 -6.05 3.52
C ARG A 21 -4.52 -5.86 4.96
N TYR A 22 -3.72 -6.26 5.94
CA TYR A 22 -4.02 -6.04 7.35
C TYR A 22 -4.08 -4.54 7.69
N TYR A 23 -3.13 -3.75 7.19
CA TYR A 23 -3.13 -2.29 7.36
C TYR A 23 -4.31 -1.60 6.68
N GLU A 24 -4.72 -2.06 5.50
CA GLU A 24 -5.95 -1.58 4.86
C GLU A 24 -7.18 -1.90 5.71
N ARG A 25 -7.32 -3.15 6.19
CA ARG A 25 -8.45 -3.56 7.04
C ARG A 25 -8.51 -2.76 8.34
N LYS A 26 -7.35 -2.38 8.89
CA LYS A 26 -7.23 -1.54 10.07
C LYS A 26 -7.39 -0.03 9.78
N GLY A 27 -7.53 0.38 8.51
CA GLY A 27 -7.64 1.78 8.13
C GLY A 27 -6.34 2.59 8.29
N LEU A 28 -5.20 1.90 8.45
CA LEU A 28 -3.89 2.53 8.63
C LEU A 28 -3.33 3.06 7.30
N ILE A 29 -3.65 2.38 6.20
CA ILE A 29 -3.38 2.82 4.82
C ILE A 29 -4.74 3.14 4.17
N PRO A 30 -4.90 4.32 3.53
CA PRO A 30 -6.13 4.66 2.83
C PRO A 30 -6.38 3.67 1.69
N ASN A 31 -7.64 3.29 1.50
CA ASN A 31 -8.01 2.32 0.48
C ASN A 31 -7.72 2.95 -0.90
N PRO A 32 -6.77 2.42 -1.69
CA PRO A 32 -6.38 3.04 -2.94
C PRO A 32 -7.55 3.02 -3.94
N PRO A 33 -7.67 4.05 -4.79
CA PRO A 33 -8.63 4.00 -5.89
C PRO A 33 -8.35 2.77 -6.76
N ARG A 34 -9.44 2.08 -7.12
CA ARG A 34 -9.38 1.05 -8.16
C ARG A 34 -9.24 1.75 -9.50
N ASN A 35 -8.32 1.29 -10.33
CA ASN A 35 -8.29 1.72 -11.72
C ASN A 35 -9.43 1.07 -12.52
N ASP A 36 -9.62 1.49 -13.77
CA ASP A 36 -10.64 0.94 -14.67
C ASP A 36 -10.47 -0.57 -14.94
N ASN A 37 -9.26 -1.11 -14.73
CA ASN A 37 -8.95 -2.54 -14.78
C ASN A 37 -9.22 -3.29 -13.46
N GLY A 38 -9.81 -2.65 -12.44
CA GLY A 38 -10.11 -3.26 -11.13
C GLY A 38 -8.90 -3.49 -10.24
N HIS A 39 -7.71 -3.01 -10.63
CA HIS A 39 -6.47 -3.15 -9.87
C HIS A 39 -6.31 -1.97 -8.89
N ARG A 40 -5.78 -2.27 -7.70
CA ARG A 40 -5.45 -1.27 -6.68
C ARG A 40 -4.17 -0.53 -7.06
N GLN A 41 -4.23 0.79 -7.08
CA GLN A 41 -3.10 1.66 -7.40
C GLN A 41 -2.69 2.48 -6.17
N TYR A 42 -1.55 2.15 -5.59
CA TYR A 42 -0.96 2.89 -4.47
C TYR A 42 -0.07 4.00 -5.02
N SER A 43 -0.19 5.17 -4.42
CA SER A 43 0.69 6.30 -4.67
C SER A 43 1.96 6.19 -3.81
N GLU A 44 3.01 6.92 -4.18
CA GLU A 44 4.20 7.04 -3.31
C GLU A 44 3.88 7.61 -1.92
N SER A 45 2.84 8.45 -1.80
CA SER A 45 2.34 8.93 -0.50
C SER A 45 1.83 7.78 0.39
N ASP A 46 1.20 6.76 -0.20
CA ASP A 46 0.73 5.58 0.55
C ASP A 46 1.91 4.74 1.02
N VAL A 47 2.94 4.62 0.18
CA VAL A 47 4.22 3.98 0.54
C VAL A 47 4.88 4.70 1.72
N LYS A 48 5.00 6.03 1.64
CA LYS A 48 5.62 6.84 2.70
C LYS A 48 4.88 6.73 4.02
N ARG A 49 3.54 6.67 3.99
CA ARG A 49 2.71 6.41 5.16
C ARG A 49 2.93 5.00 5.73
N SER A 50 3.10 4.01 4.85
CA SER A 50 3.38 2.63 5.23
C SER A 50 4.71 2.50 5.99
N TYR A 51 5.77 3.19 5.54
CA TYR A 51 7.04 3.23 6.25
C TYR A 51 6.89 3.78 7.67
N ARG A 52 6.08 4.82 7.87
CA ARG A 52 5.86 5.42 9.19
C ARG A 52 5.25 4.46 10.20
N LEU A 53 4.43 3.51 9.75
CA LEU A 53 3.83 2.48 10.60
C LEU A 53 4.80 1.36 10.97
N TRP A 54 5.89 1.21 10.21
CA TRP A 54 6.87 0.15 10.42
C TRP A 54 8.09 0.60 11.25
N THR A 55 8.37 1.91 11.28
CA THR A 55 9.54 2.50 11.97
C THR A 55 9.25 2.93 13.42
N ILE A 56 8.14 2.48 14.03
CA ILE A 56 7.81 2.71 15.45
C ILE A 56 7.72 1.34 16.11
#